data_AF-A0A963RGW3-F1
#
_entry.id   AF-A0A963RGW3-F1
#
_cell.length_a   1.000
_cell.length_b   1.000
_cell.length_c   1.000
_cell.angle_alpha   90.00
_cell.angle_beta   90.00
_cell.angle_gamma   90.00
#
_symmetry.space_group_name_H-M   'P 1'
#
loop_
_entity.id
_entity.type
_entity.pdbx_description
1 polymer ?
#
loop_
_entity_poly.entity_id
_entity_poly.type
_entity_poly.pdbx_seq_one_letter_code
_entity_poly.pdbx_strand_id
1 'polypeptide(L)'
;MSTRTASDKEERRIESRDQLVAPMQKGEKPAERWRIGTEHEKLVFRLEDHRAPSYDEPGGIRDIQLAMQKFGWQPVEEGGNVIAMSGSDGTISLEPAGQFELSGAPLETLHQTCAETGRHLDQCRQVGEQFGVGFVGLGMWPDKTRAELPVMPKGRYAIMMRHMPRVGSLGLDMMLRTCTIQVNLDYASEADMAKKFRTGLALQPLATALFANSPFTEGKPNGFLSFRSHIWSDTDPQRTGMLPFVFEQGFGYERYVDYMLDVPMYFVFRDGKYIDAAGQSFRDFLKGELPALPGELPLESDWIDHLSTAFPE
;
A
#
# COMPACT_ATOMS: atom_id res chain seq x y z
N MET A 1 -0.40 -7.55 2.06
CA MET A 1 -0.52 -6.94 3.40
C MET A 1 0.83 -6.45 3.86
N SER A 2 0.94 -5.16 4.23
CA SER A 2 2.21 -4.49 4.57
C SER A 2 2.48 -4.38 6.07
N THR A 3 1.62 -5.02 6.86
CA THR A 3 1.65 -5.04 8.33
C THR A 3 2.49 -6.20 8.82
N ARG A 4 3.59 -5.91 9.53
CA ARG A 4 4.47 -6.91 10.15
C ARG A 4 3.98 -7.26 11.56
N THR A 5 3.92 -8.55 11.85
CA THR A 5 3.93 -9.07 13.22
C THR A 5 5.31 -9.66 13.49
N ALA A 6 5.82 -9.52 14.71
CA ALA A 6 7.06 -10.18 15.11
C ALA A 6 6.92 -11.70 14.91
N SER A 7 7.95 -12.34 14.38
CA SER A 7 8.02 -13.79 14.16
C SER A 7 9.20 -14.34 14.95
N ASP A 8 8.95 -15.37 15.76
CA ASP A 8 10.00 -16.06 16.54
C ASP A 8 10.80 -17.08 15.71
N LYS A 9 10.53 -17.18 14.39
CA LYS A 9 11.26 -18.09 13.50
C LYS A 9 12.59 -17.48 13.08
N GLU A 10 13.64 -18.30 13.10
CA GLU A 10 14.93 -17.95 12.53
C GLU A 10 14.79 -17.69 11.02
N GLU A 11 14.97 -16.43 10.63
CA GLU A 11 14.86 -16.00 9.25
C GLU A 11 16.20 -16.11 8.53
N ARG A 12 16.15 -16.47 7.24
CA ARG A 12 17.36 -16.65 6.44
C ARG A 12 17.96 -15.31 6.04
N ARG A 13 19.29 -15.22 6.13
CA ARG A 13 20.08 -14.12 5.58
C ARG A 13 20.14 -14.23 4.06
N ILE A 14 20.28 -13.07 3.42
CA ILE A 14 20.52 -12.98 1.98
C ILE A 14 22.03 -13.06 1.75
N GLU A 15 22.45 -14.12 1.07
CA GLU A 15 23.86 -14.43 0.77
C GLU A 15 24.14 -14.41 -0.74
N SER A 16 23.08 -14.38 -1.55
CA SER A 16 23.18 -14.48 -3.01
C SER A 16 22.13 -13.64 -3.72
N ARG A 17 22.43 -13.28 -4.98
CA ARG A 17 21.48 -12.58 -5.85
C ARG A 17 20.27 -13.45 -6.20
N ASP A 18 20.43 -14.77 -6.28
CA ASP A 18 19.33 -15.70 -6.53
C ASP A 18 18.22 -15.58 -5.47
N GLN A 19 18.59 -15.31 -4.21
CA GLN A 19 17.61 -15.06 -3.14
C GLN A 19 16.82 -13.75 -3.35
N LEU A 20 17.40 -12.75 -4.03
CA LEU A 20 16.71 -11.50 -4.38
C LEU A 20 15.70 -11.71 -5.52
N VAL A 21 16.01 -12.62 -6.45
CA VAL A 21 15.16 -12.98 -7.59
C VAL A 21 14.04 -13.95 -7.17
N ALA A 22 14.30 -14.81 -6.19
CA ALA A 22 13.42 -15.89 -5.76
C ALA A 22 11.97 -15.49 -5.44
N PRO A 23 11.65 -14.32 -4.84
CA PRO A 23 10.26 -13.92 -4.59
C PRO A 23 9.43 -13.84 -5.88
N MET A 24 10.00 -13.31 -6.96
CA MET A 24 9.30 -13.19 -8.24
C MET A 24 9.15 -14.56 -8.92
N GLN A 25 10.18 -15.41 -8.86
CA GLN A 25 10.08 -16.79 -9.36
C GLN A 25 9.03 -17.61 -8.61
N LYS A 26 8.95 -17.48 -7.29
CA LYS A 26 7.92 -18.14 -6.46
C LYS A 26 6.50 -17.66 -6.79
N GLY A 27 6.35 -16.49 -7.40
CA GLY A 27 5.08 -15.93 -7.85
C GLY A 27 4.51 -16.62 -9.09
N GLU A 28 5.33 -17.37 -9.83
CA GLU A 28 4.89 -18.06 -11.05
C GLU A 28 3.82 -19.12 -10.77
N LYS A 29 2.71 -19.06 -11.53
CA LYS A 29 1.59 -20.00 -11.43
C LYS A 29 1.04 -20.35 -12.82
N PRO A 30 0.70 -21.61 -13.08
CA PRO A 30 0.02 -21.96 -14.33
C PRO A 30 -1.36 -21.30 -14.38
N ALA A 31 -1.88 -21.08 -15.59
CA ALA A 31 -3.04 -20.21 -15.84
C ALA A 31 -4.30 -20.65 -15.09
N GLU A 32 -4.52 -21.95 -14.88
CA GLU A 32 -5.63 -22.51 -14.11
C GLU A 32 -5.61 -22.11 -12.62
N ARG A 33 -4.45 -21.69 -12.11
CA ARG A 33 -4.27 -21.19 -10.73
C ARG A 33 -4.23 -19.67 -10.64
N TRP A 34 -4.43 -18.95 -11.74
CA TRP A 34 -4.52 -17.48 -11.70
C TRP A 34 -5.76 -17.04 -10.94
N ARG A 35 -5.60 -15.96 -10.18
CA ARG A 35 -6.64 -15.33 -9.38
C ARG A 35 -6.62 -13.82 -9.60
N ILE A 36 -7.65 -13.17 -9.09
CA ILE A 36 -7.88 -11.72 -9.12
C ILE A 36 -7.98 -11.28 -7.66
N GLY A 37 -6.97 -10.58 -7.17
CA GLY A 37 -7.08 -9.84 -5.91
C GLY A 37 -7.52 -8.41 -6.21
N THR A 38 -8.40 -7.83 -5.40
CA THR A 38 -8.83 -6.44 -5.58
C THR A 38 -8.71 -5.71 -4.25
N GLU A 39 -8.09 -4.54 -4.28
CA GLU A 39 -7.94 -3.71 -3.10
C GLU A 39 -8.55 -2.35 -3.33
N HIS A 40 -9.21 -1.78 -2.32
CA HIS A 40 -9.80 -0.45 -2.43
C HIS A 40 -9.87 0.29 -1.11
N GLU A 41 -9.54 1.57 -1.18
CA GLU A 41 -9.50 2.50 -0.06
C GLU A 41 -10.74 3.40 -0.07
N LYS A 42 -11.15 3.84 1.13
CA LYS A 42 -12.36 4.64 1.34
C LYS A 42 -12.05 5.74 2.35
N LEU A 43 -12.49 6.95 2.08
CA LEU A 43 -12.41 8.05 3.04
C LEU A 43 -13.54 7.91 4.06
N VAL A 44 -13.22 7.99 5.34
CA VAL A 44 -14.20 7.93 6.44
C VAL A 44 -14.45 9.34 6.96
N PHE A 45 -15.71 9.74 7.08
CA PHE A 45 -16.09 11.06 7.59
C PHE A 45 -17.27 10.98 8.55
N ARG A 46 -17.35 11.90 9.52
CA ARG A 46 -18.50 12.06 10.42
C ARG A 46 -19.69 12.65 9.67
N LEU A 47 -20.88 12.12 9.88
CA LEU A 47 -22.10 12.65 9.25
C LEU A 47 -22.54 14.00 9.85
N GLU A 48 -22.16 14.30 11.09
CA GLU A 48 -22.54 15.53 11.79
C GLU A 48 -21.81 16.77 11.28
N ASP A 49 -20.48 16.67 11.10
CA ASP A 49 -19.59 17.81 10.82
C ASP A 49 -18.63 17.57 9.63
N HIS A 50 -18.72 16.41 8.98
CA HIS A 50 -17.88 15.98 7.85
C HIS A 50 -16.38 15.87 8.11
N ARG A 51 -15.92 15.95 9.37
CA ARG A 51 -14.48 15.79 9.66
C ARG A 51 -14.06 14.32 9.54
N ALA A 52 -12.76 14.10 9.32
CA ALA A 52 -12.18 12.77 9.42
C ALA A 52 -12.14 12.34 10.91
N PRO A 53 -12.63 11.15 11.27
CA PRO A 53 -12.54 10.67 12.64
C PRO A 53 -11.10 10.27 12.99
N SER A 54 -10.65 10.63 14.20
CA SER A 54 -9.33 10.22 14.69
C SER A 54 -9.32 8.74 15.13
N TYR A 55 -8.15 8.20 15.45
CA TYR A 55 -8.02 6.79 15.83
C TYR A 55 -8.67 6.47 17.19
N ASP A 56 -8.33 7.24 18.24
CA ASP A 56 -8.70 6.93 19.63
C ASP A 56 -10.00 7.58 20.13
N GLU A 57 -10.57 8.53 19.38
CA GLU A 57 -11.80 9.20 19.80
C GLU A 57 -12.98 8.22 19.90
N PRO A 58 -13.99 8.50 20.74
CA PRO A 58 -15.19 7.68 20.79
C PRO A 58 -15.87 7.54 19.42
N GLY A 59 -16.11 6.29 19.02
CA GLY A 59 -16.64 5.95 17.70
C GLY A 59 -15.67 6.25 16.55
N GLY A 60 -14.38 6.42 16.83
CA GLY A 60 -13.30 6.70 15.88
C GLY A 60 -12.86 5.47 15.08
N ILE A 61 -11.74 5.57 14.37
CA ILE A 61 -11.27 4.51 13.46
C ILE A 61 -11.07 3.17 14.19
N ARG A 62 -10.53 3.17 15.41
CA ARG A 62 -10.35 1.95 16.21
C ARG A 62 -11.68 1.25 16.49
N ASP A 63 -12.69 2.02 16.91
CA ASP A 63 -14.01 1.48 17.26
C ASP A 63 -14.74 0.96 16.01
N ILE A 64 -14.62 1.67 14.89
CA ILE A 64 -15.13 1.24 13.57
C ILE A 64 -14.50 -0.09 13.17
N GLN A 65 -13.18 -0.21 13.30
CA GLN A 65 -12.45 -1.43 12.93
C GLN A 65 -12.84 -2.61 13.83
N LEU A 66 -12.89 -2.40 15.16
CA LEU A 66 -13.30 -3.42 16.12
C LEU A 66 -14.76 -3.87 15.93
N ALA A 67 -15.64 -2.99 15.48
CA ALA A 67 -17.03 -3.34 15.19
C ALA A 67 -17.17 -4.33 14.02
N MET A 68 -16.16 -4.45 13.15
CA MET A 68 -16.15 -5.45 12.08
C MET A 68 -16.12 -6.88 12.61
N GLN A 69 -15.71 -7.11 13.87
CA GLN A 69 -15.73 -8.45 14.49
C GLN A 69 -17.11 -9.10 14.46
N LYS A 70 -18.20 -8.31 14.45
CA LYS A 70 -19.57 -8.84 14.34
C LYS A 70 -19.83 -9.59 13.02
N PHE A 71 -18.97 -9.39 12.02
CA PHE A 71 -19.01 -10.07 10.73
C PHE A 71 -17.93 -11.15 10.58
N GLY A 72 -17.25 -11.51 11.67
CA GLY A 72 -16.24 -12.59 11.69
C GLY A 72 -14.80 -12.15 11.47
N TRP A 73 -14.54 -10.86 11.26
CA TRP A 73 -13.20 -10.31 11.16
C TRP A 73 -12.44 -10.43 12.50
N GLN A 74 -11.14 -10.70 12.46
CA GLN A 74 -10.29 -10.88 13.64
C GLN A 74 -9.23 -9.76 13.71
N PRO A 75 -9.00 -9.16 14.89
CA PRO A 75 -8.05 -8.06 15.04
C PRO A 75 -6.61 -8.50 14.78
N VAL A 76 -5.86 -7.61 14.13
CA VAL A 76 -4.40 -7.71 13.95
C VAL A 76 -3.77 -6.48 14.59
N GLU A 77 -2.87 -6.73 15.55
CA GLU A 77 -2.27 -5.68 16.38
C GLU A 77 -0.81 -5.40 16.01
N GLU A 78 -0.43 -4.12 16.09
CA GLU A 78 0.95 -3.64 16.04
C GLU A 78 1.16 -2.68 17.20
N GLY A 79 2.15 -2.95 18.06
CA GLY A 79 2.47 -2.08 19.20
C GLY A 79 1.30 -1.87 20.18
N GLY A 80 0.40 -2.85 20.31
CA GLY A 80 -0.79 -2.77 21.15
C GLY A 80 -1.97 -2.01 20.54
N ASN A 81 -1.86 -1.59 19.27
CA ASN A 81 -2.95 -0.97 18.52
C ASN A 81 -3.51 -1.93 17.49
N VAL A 82 -4.83 -2.02 17.38
CA VAL A 82 -5.50 -2.74 16.30
C VAL A 82 -5.39 -1.89 15.04
N ILE A 83 -4.63 -2.37 14.06
CA ILE A 83 -4.31 -1.59 12.85
C ILE A 83 -4.81 -2.26 11.57
N ALA A 84 -5.26 -3.51 11.68
CA ALA A 84 -5.87 -4.26 10.61
C ALA A 84 -6.84 -5.29 11.19
N MET A 85 -7.68 -5.86 10.32
CA MET A 85 -8.51 -7.01 10.60
C MET A 85 -8.29 -8.07 9.54
N SER A 86 -8.22 -9.34 9.92
CA SER A 86 -8.13 -10.46 9.00
C SER A 86 -9.45 -11.22 8.93
N GLY A 87 -9.79 -11.78 7.78
CA GLY A 87 -11.04 -12.50 7.57
C GLY A 87 -11.00 -13.40 6.34
N SER A 88 -12.10 -14.10 6.06
CA SER A 88 -12.20 -14.97 4.88
C SER A 88 -12.15 -14.18 3.56
N ASP A 89 -12.66 -12.94 3.58
CA ASP A 89 -12.69 -12.03 2.43
C ASP A 89 -11.39 -11.19 2.34
N GLY A 90 -10.30 -11.61 3.00
CA GLY A 90 -9.00 -10.94 2.94
C GLY A 90 -8.65 -10.17 4.21
N THR A 91 -8.23 -8.91 4.06
CA THR A 91 -7.78 -8.05 5.17
C THR A 91 -8.37 -6.66 5.06
N ILE A 92 -8.83 -6.10 6.16
CA ILE A 92 -9.11 -4.67 6.31
C ILE A 92 -7.87 -3.99 6.91
N SER A 93 -7.31 -2.98 6.25
CA SER A 93 -6.15 -2.21 6.74
C SER A 93 -6.46 -0.72 6.81
N LEU A 94 -5.56 0.02 7.46
CA LEU A 94 -5.60 1.46 7.56
C LEU A 94 -4.37 2.07 6.88
N GLU A 95 -4.62 3.02 5.99
CA GLU A 95 -3.64 3.93 5.41
C GLU A 95 -3.30 5.11 6.35
N PRO A 96 -2.30 5.97 6.04
CA PRO A 96 -1.75 6.93 6.99
C PRO A 96 -2.75 7.85 7.68
N ALA A 97 -3.83 8.26 7.01
CA ALA A 97 -4.86 9.13 7.56
C ALA A 97 -6.19 8.41 7.88
N GLY A 98 -6.15 7.08 7.99
CA GLY A 98 -7.33 6.28 8.33
C GLY A 98 -8.23 6.01 7.14
N GLN A 99 -7.73 6.13 5.91
CA GLN A 99 -8.43 5.58 4.76
C GLN A 99 -8.63 4.08 4.99
N PHE A 100 -9.88 3.65 4.86
CA PHE A 100 -10.31 2.33 5.26
C PHE A 100 -10.22 1.39 4.06
N GLU A 101 -9.24 0.50 4.08
CA GLU A 101 -8.88 -0.35 2.96
C GLU A 101 -9.49 -1.74 3.13
N LEU A 102 -9.93 -2.34 2.03
CA LEU A 102 -10.04 -3.79 1.91
C LEU A 102 -8.98 -4.26 0.92
N SER A 103 -8.10 -5.17 1.34
CA SER A 103 -7.30 -6.03 0.47
C SER A 103 -8.01 -7.38 0.38
N GLY A 104 -8.72 -7.58 -0.74
CA GLY A 104 -9.62 -8.71 -0.95
C GLY A 104 -8.93 -10.05 -1.13
N ALA A 105 -9.70 -11.14 -1.06
CA ALA A 105 -9.18 -12.48 -1.28
C ALA A 105 -8.75 -12.69 -2.75
N PRO A 106 -7.85 -13.65 -3.04
CA PRO A 106 -7.54 -14.04 -4.41
C PRO A 106 -8.68 -14.89 -5.00
N LEU A 107 -9.51 -14.28 -5.86
CA LEU A 107 -10.74 -14.88 -6.39
C LEU A 107 -10.61 -15.35 -7.83
N GLU A 108 -11.48 -16.25 -8.27
CA GLU A 108 -11.42 -16.86 -9.62
C GLU A 108 -12.13 -16.02 -10.68
N THR A 109 -13.15 -15.25 -10.28
CA THR A 109 -14.01 -14.52 -11.22
C THR A 109 -14.34 -13.12 -10.73
N LEU A 110 -14.57 -12.21 -11.68
CA LEU A 110 -15.03 -10.84 -11.37
C LEU A 110 -16.41 -10.81 -10.67
N HIS A 111 -17.24 -11.85 -10.85
CA HIS A 111 -18.50 -11.97 -10.12
C HIS A 111 -18.27 -12.19 -8.62
N GLN A 112 -17.27 -13.01 -8.27
CA GLN A 112 -16.87 -13.20 -6.88
C GLN A 112 -16.29 -11.90 -6.31
N THR A 113 -15.42 -11.20 -7.05
CA THR A 113 -14.88 -9.89 -6.65
C THR A 113 -16.00 -8.89 -6.37
N CYS A 114 -16.97 -8.76 -7.28
CA CYS A 114 -18.12 -7.87 -7.11
C CYS A 114 -18.95 -8.25 -5.86
N ALA A 115 -19.16 -9.54 -5.62
CA ALA A 115 -19.86 -10.01 -4.43
C ALA A 115 -19.08 -9.73 -3.14
N GLU A 116 -17.75 -9.90 -3.13
CA GLU A 116 -16.88 -9.58 -1.99
C GLU A 116 -16.92 -8.08 -1.66
N THR A 117 -16.70 -7.23 -2.67
CA THR A 117 -16.80 -5.78 -2.51
C THR A 117 -18.18 -5.38 -2.00
N GLY A 118 -19.26 -5.94 -2.56
CA GLY A 118 -20.63 -5.68 -2.13
C GLY A 118 -20.88 -6.05 -0.66
N ARG A 119 -20.39 -7.21 -0.21
CA ARG A 119 -20.47 -7.61 1.21
C ARG A 119 -19.73 -6.63 2.11
N HIS A 120 -18.50 -6.28 1.77
CA HIS A 120 -17.71 -5.36 2.57
C HIS A 120 -18.34 -3.96 2.65
N LEU A 121 -18.87 -3.43 1.54
CA LEU A 121 -19.56 -2.14 1.54
C LEU A 121 -20.83 -2.15 2.39
N ASP A 122 -21.59 -3.24 2.40
CA ASP A 122 -22.76 -3.37 3.28
C ASP A 122 -22.35 -3.43 4.76
N GLN A 123 -21.26 -4.13 5.09
CA GLN A 123 -20.70 -4.14 6.44
C GLN A 123 -20.25 -2.73 6.88
N CYS A 124 -19.54 -2.01 6.00
CA CYS A 124 -19.16 -0.61 6.23
C CYS A 124 -20.38 0.28 6.45
N ARG A 125 -21.45 0.12 5.66
CA ARG A 125 -22.71 0.88 5.85
C ARG A 125 -23.32 0.62 7.22
N GLN A 126 -23.47 -0.65 7.62
CA GLN A 126 -24.06 -1.03 8.91
C GLN A 126 -23.22 -0.53 10.11
N VAL A 127 -21.89 -0.52 9.99
CA VAL A 127 -21.01 0.07 11.01
C VAL A 127 -21.10 1.59 10.97
N GLY A 128 -21.18 2.19 9.79
CA GLY A 128 -21.33 3.63 9.61
C GLY A 128 -22.59 4.18 10.28
N GLU A 129 -23.73 3.51 10.08
CA GLU A 129 -25.00 3.82 10.74
C GLU A 129 -24.89 3.76 12.28
N GLN A 130 -24.13 2.81 12.81
CA GLN A 130 -23.91 2.65 14.25
C GLN A 130 -23.10 3.80 14.87
N PHE A 131 -22.11 4.33 14.15
CA PHE A 131 -21.18 5.35 14.67
C PHE A 131 -21.39 6.76 14.10
N GLY A 132 -22.41 6.96 13.28
CA GLY A 132 -22.67 8.24 12.62
C GLY A 132 -21.55 8.65 11.66
N VAL A 133 -20.99 7.69 10.91
CA VAL A 133 -19.96 7.93 9.89
C VAL A 133 -20.40 7.48 8.50
N GLY A 134 -19.93 8.18 7.49
CA GLY A 134 -20.03 7.80 6.09
C GLY A 134 -18.69 7.32 5.52
N PHE A 135 -18.76 6.54 4.46
CA PHE A 135 -17.62 6.12 3.65
C PHE A 135 -17.80 6.66 2.23
N VAL A 136 -16.77 7.26 1.65
CA VAL A 136 -16.83 7.80 0.30
C VAL A 136 -15.64 7.34 -0.54
N GLY A 137 -15.94 6.95 -1.79
CA GLY A 137 -14.95 6.59 -2.80
C GLY A 137 -14.59 7.78 -3.68
N LEU A 138 -13.51 8.47 -3.34
CA LEU A 138 -12.92 9.56 -4.12
C LEU A 138 -11.42 9.33 -4.23
N GLY A 139 -10.80 9.75 -5.34
CA GLY A 139 -9.35 9.61 -5.50
C GLY A 139 -8.56 10.48 -4.51
N MET A 140 -9.19 11.52 -3.95
CA MET A 140 -8.60 12.39 -2.94
C MET A 140 -9.66 13.04 -2.03
N TRP A 141 -9.31 13.34 -0.78
CA TRP A 141 -10.06 14.25 0.09
C TRP A 141 -10.37 15.57 -0.65
N PRO A 142 -11.65 15.92 -0.85
CA PRO A 142 -12.01 17.10 -1.65
C PRO A 142 -11.90 18.42 -0.88
N ASP A 143 -11.98 18.40 0.45
CA ASP A 143 -12.23 19.56 1.28
C ASP A 143 -11.25 19.74 2.46
N LYS A 144 -10.38 18.77 2.74
CA LYS A 144 -9.43 18.82 3.87
C LYS A 144 -8.03 19.24 3.46
N THR A 145 -7.43 20.08 4.30
CA THR A 145 -5.98 20.31 4.34
C THR A 145 -5.27 19.10 4.96
N ARG A 146 -3.94 19.01 4.79
CA ARG A 146 -3.12 17.96 5.43
C ARG A 146 -3.21 18.00 6.96
N ALA A 147 -3.30 19.20 7.55
CA ALA A 147 -3.24 19.40 9.00
C ALA A 147 -4.54 19.01 9.73
N GLU A 148 -5.65 18.93 9.00
CA GLU A 148 -6.96 18.52 9.55
C GLU A 148 -7.12 17.00 9.63
N LEU A 149 -6.20 16.24 9.04
CA LEU A 149 -6.31 14.80 8.93
C LEU A 149 -5.57 14.11 10.08
N PRO A 150 -6.18 13.07 10.68
CA PRO A 150 -5.53 12.29 11.72
C PRO A 150 -4.36 11.50 11.13
N VAL A 151 -3.50 10.99 12.00
CA VAL A 151 -2.43 10.06 11.63
C VAL A 151 -2.65 8.74 12.38
N MET A 152 -2.68 7.64 11.66
CA MET A 152 -2.85 6.31 12.25
C MET A 152 -1.58 5.89 13.01
N PRO A 153 -1.70 5.19 14.16
CA PRO A 153 -0.58 4.90 15.05
C PRO A 153 0.28 3.71 14.56
N LYS A 154 0.80 3.78 13.33
CA LYS A 154 1.68 2.77 12.71
C LYS A 154 3.10 3.30 12.59
N GLY A 155 4.09 2.55 13.10
CA GLY A 155 5.47 3.03 13.25
C GLY A 155 6.12 3.46 11.93
N ARG A 156 5.88 2.70 10.86
CA ARG A 156 6.35 2.99 9.49
C ARG A 156 5.92 4.34 8.95
N TYR A 157 4.71 4.81 9.28
CA TYR A 157 4.19 6.06 8.72
C TYR A 157 4.93 7.28 9.25
N ALA A 158 5.37 7.26 10.52
CA ALA A 158 6.17 8.34 11.07
C ALA A 158 7.51 8.52 10.32
N ILE A 159 8.14 7.42 9.88
CA ILE A 159 9.37 7.45 9.09
C ILE A 159 9.09 8.05 7.71
N MET A 160 8.08 7.52 7.01
CA MET A 160 7.70 7.99 5.67
C MET A 160 7.31 9.49 5.68
N MET A 161 6.51 9.94 6.66
CA MET A 161 6.10 11.35 6.76
C MET A 161 7.28 12.32 6.94
N ARG A 162 8.34 11.91 7.64
CA ARG A 162 9.59 12.71 7.73
C ARG A 162 10.41 12.65 6.44
N HIS A 163 10.30 11.57 5.68
CA HIS A 163 11.03 11.38 4.44
C HIS A 163 10.43 12.16 3.27
N MET A 164 9.10 12.10 3.08
CA MET A 164 8.43 12.66 1.89
C MET A 164 8.83 14.12 1.56
N PRO A 165 8.92 15.07 2.52
CA PRO A 165 9.32 16.44 2.21
C PRO A 165 10.75 16.60 1.66
N ARG A 166 11.60 15.57 1.78
CA ARG A 166 12.98 15.57 1.25
C ARG A 166 13.05 15.16 -0.22
N VAL A 167 12.00 14.53 -0.76
CA VAL A 167 12.02 13.89 -2.08
C VAL A 167 10.92 14.36 -3.04
N GLY A 168 9.90 15.06 -2.53
CA GLY A 168 8.82 15.64 -3.34
C GLY A 168 7.93 16.57 -2.52
N SER A 169 7.10 17.37 -3.18
CA SER A 169 6.19 18.30 -2.47
C SER A 169 4.80 17.71 -2.19
N LEU A 170 4.44 16.63 -2.90
CA LEU A 170 3.10 16.00 -2.84
C LEU A 170 3.09 14.65 -2.12
N GLY A 171 4.24 14.10 -1.69
CA GLY A 171 4.27 12.80 -1.03
C GLY A 171 3.45 12.71 0.28
N LEU A 172 3.32 13.82 1.01
CA LEU A 172 2.39 13.88 2.16
C LEU A 172 0.92 13.84 1.75
N ASP A 173 0.58 14.36 0.57
CA ASP A 173 -0.79 14.25 0.03
C ASP A 173 -1.10 12.85 -0.43
N MET A 174 -0.13 12.16 -1.02
CA MET A 174 -0.28 10.74 -1.35
C MET A 174 -0.68 9.97 -0.09
N MET A 175 0.11 10.11 0.97
CA MET A 175 -0.10 9.40 2.24
C MET A 175 -1.44 9.74 2.91
N LEU A 176 -1.74 11.03 3.04
CA LEU A 176 -2.85 11.48 3.89
C LEU A 176 -4.14 11.70 3.12
N ARG A 177 -4.05 12.07 1.84
CA ARG A 177 -5.18 12.63 1.10
C ARG A 177 -5.74 11.71 0.02
N THR A 178 -5.06 10.66 -0.40
CA THR A 178 -5.52 9.85 -1.54
C THR A 178 -6.22 8.55 -1.16
N CYS A 179 -7.04 8.04 -2.07
CA CYS A 179 -7.51 6.66 -2.10
C CYS A 179 -7.30 6.04 -3.48
N THR A 180 -7.20 4.72 -3.55
CA THR A 180 -7.11 3.94 -4.78
C THR A 180 -8.11 2.80 -4.85
N ILE A 181 -8.31 2.29 -6.06
CA ILE A 181 -8.76 0.92 -6.31
C ILE A 181 -7.69 0.26 -7.19
N GLN A 182 -7.28 -0.95 -6.84
CA GLN A 182 -6.21 -1.67 -7.52
C GLN A 182 -6.52 -3.16 -7.68
N VAL A 183 -5.84 -3.80 -8.63
CA VAL A 183 -5.99 -5.22 -8.92
C VAL A 183 -4.64 -5.91 -8.93
N ASN A 184 -4.58 -7.06 -8.25
CA ASN A 184 -3.41 -7.93 -8.19
C ASN A 184 -3.64 -9.12 -9.13
N LEU A 185 -2.72 -9.32 -10.08
CA LEU A 185 -2.81 -10.34 -11.12
C LEU A 185 -1.58 -11.25 -11.14
N ASP A 186 -1.80 -12.53 -11.38
CA ASP A 186 -0.75 -13.55 -11.46
C ASP A 186 -0.06 -13.59 -12.83
N TYR A 187 1.10 -14.25 -12.89
CA TYR A 187 1.84 -14.55 -14.12
C TYR A 187 2.36 -15.99 -14.13
N ALA A 188 2.57 -16.56 -15.32
CA ALA A 188 2.99 -17.95 -15.48
C ALA A 188 4.50 -18.17 -15.59
N SER A 189 5.25 -17.14 -15.96
CA SER A 189 6.71 -17.19 -16.13
C SER A 189 7.29 -15.79 -16.15
N GLU A 190 8.62 -15.67 -16.11
CA GLU A 190 9.34 -14.40 -16.35
C GLU A 190 8.91 -13.71 -17.65
N ALA A 191 8.76 -14.46 -18.74
CA ALA A 191 8.35 -13.91 -20.03
C ALA A 191 6.90 -13.40 -20.02
N ASP A 192 5.99 -14.12 -19.33
CA ASP A 192 4.60 -13.68 -19.15
C ASP A 192 4.53 -12.45 -18.24
N MET A 193 5.30 -12.41 -17.16
CA MET A 193 5.45 -11.25 -16.27
C MET A 193 5.92 -10.03 -17.06
N ALA A 194 7.01 -10.15 -17.82
CA ALA A 194 7.56 -9.06 -18.61
C ALA A 194 6.55 -8.52 -19.63
N LYS A 195 5.80 -9.42 -20.28
CA LYS A 195 4.72 -9.04 -21.21
C LYS A 195 3.60 -8.29 -20.50
N LYS A 196 3.08 -8.83 -19.39
CA LYS A 196 2.01 -8.22 -18.59
C LYS A 196 2.43 -6.87 -18.02
N PHE A 197 3.66 -6.74 -17.54
CA PHE A 197 4.18 -5.49 -17.00
C PHE A 197 4.26 -4.40 -18.08
N ARG A 198 4.82 -4.72 -19.26
CA ARG A 198 4.84 -3.79 -20.41
C ARG A 198 3.44 -3.36 -20.83
N THR A 199 2.50 -4.31 -20.91
CA THR A 199 1.10 -4.01 -21.25
C THR A 199 0.43 -3.14 -20.18
N GLY A 200 0.62 -3.46 -18.90
CA GLY A 200 0.10 -2.70 -17.77
C GLY A 200 0.58 -1.26 -17.81
N LEU A 201 1.91 -1.03 -17.83
CA LEU A 201 2.49 0.30 -17.90
C LEU A 201 2.00 1.09 -19.12
N ALA A 202 1.97 0.48 -20.31
CA ALA A 202 1.53 1.18 -21.52
C ALA A 202 0.06 1.62 -21.47
N LEU A 203 -0.80 0.87 -20.76
CA LEU A 203 -2.23 1.14 -20.66
C LEU A 203 -2.64 1.86 -19.37
N GLN A 204 -1.74 2.01 -18.41
CA GLN A 204 -2.06 2.63 -17.12
C GLN A 204 -2.60 4.07 -17.26
N PRO A 205 -2.07 4.94 -18.14
CA PRO A 205 -2.66 6.27 -18.33
C PRO A 205 -4.11 6.23 -18.86
N LEU A 206 -4.48 5.21 -19.64
CA LEU A 206 -5.85 5.01 -20.11
C LEU A 206 -6.76 4.61 -18.94
N ALA A 207 -6.31 3.71 -18.07
CA ALA A 207 -7.04 3.35 -16.85
C ALA A 207 -7.22 4.58 -15.94
N THR A 208 -6.15 5.34 -15.71
CA THR A 208 -6.20 6.59 -14.94
C THR A 208 -7.21 7.59 -15.50
N ALA A 209 -7.31 7.72 -16.82
CA ALA A 209 -8.29 8.60 -17.46
C ALA A 209 -9.74 8.11 -17.29
N LEU A 210 -9.99 6.80 -17.45
CA LEU A 210 -11.31 6.20 -17.27
C LEU A 210 -11.83 6.31 -15.83
N PHE A 211 -10.93 6.24 -14.85
CA PHE A 211 -11.24 6.23 -13.41
C PHE A 211 -10.94 7.57 -12.71
N ALA A 212 -10.72 8.65 -13.46
CA ALA A 212 -10.42 9.97 -12.91
C ALA A 212 -11.54 10.49 -12.00
N ASN A 213 -11.24 10.68 -10.71
CA ASN A 213 -12.26 10.97 -9.70
C ASN A 213 -11.73 11.82 -8.52
N SER A 214 -10.93 12.87 -8.81
CA SER A 214 -10.45 13.77 -7.75
C SER A 214 -10.22 15.22 -8.25
N PRO A 215 -11.28 15.93 -8.65
CA PRO A 215 -11.18 17.27 -9.25
C PRO A 215 -11.19 18.42 -8.25
N PHE A 216 -11.28 18.15 -6.94
CA PHE A 216 -11.36 19.16 -5.88
C PHE A 216 -10.18 19.06 -4.92
N THR A 217 -9.73 20.20 -4.42
CA THR A 217 -8.78 20.33 -3.30
C THR A 217 -9.25 21.48 -2.41
N GLU A 218 -9.37 21.24 -1.11
CA GLU A 218 -9.74 22.26 -0.11
C GLU A 218 -11.01 23.04 -0.49
N GLY A 219 -12.01 22.30 -1.00
CA GLY A 219 -13.35 22.79 -1.32
C GLY A 219 -13.47 23.48 -2.68
N LYS A 220 -12.41 23.49 -3.51
CA LYS A 220 -12.39 24.19 -4.80
C LYS A 220 -11.92 23.29 -5.94
N PRO A 221 -12.37 23.51 -7.19
CA PRO A 221 -11.79 22.84 -8.36
C PRO A 221 -10.28 23.07 -8.43
N ASN A 222 -9.49 22.00 -8.60
CA ASN A 222 -8.03 22.05 -8.59
C ASN A 222 -7.40 22.10 -10.00
N GLY A 223 -8.21 22.02 -11.05
CA GLY A 223 -7.75 22.06 -12.45
C GLY A 223 -7.39 20.70 -13.05
N PHE A 224 -7.57 19.60 -12.31
CA PHE A 224 -7.30 18.24 -12.76
C PHE A 224 -8.58 17.40 -12.77
N LEU A 225 -8.59 16.32 -13.56
CA LEU A 225 -9.61 15.27 -13.45
C LEU A 225 -9.20 14.24 -12.39
N SER A 226 -7.92 13.90 -12.37
CA SER A 226 -7.29 13.01 -11.37
C SER A 226 -6.09 13.71 -10.74
N PHE A 227 -6.36 14.60 -9.78
CA PHE A 227 -5.28 15.17 -8.96
C PHE A 227 -4.53 14.09 -8.14
N ARG A 228 -5.18 12.97 -7.78
CA ARG A 228 -4.52 11.76 -7.24
C ARG A 228 -3.34 11.34 -8.12
N SER A 229 -3.56 11.16 -9.43
CA SER A 229 -2.48 10.73 -10.33
C SER A 229 -1.38 11.79 -10.43
N HIS A 230 -1.73 13.07 -10.44
CA HIS A 230 -0.73 14.14 -10.42
C HIS A 230 0.12 14.13 -9.13
N ILE A 231 -0.48 13.86 -7.97
CA ILE A 231 0.24 13.71 -6.69
C ILE A 231 1.39 12.70 -6.79
N TRP A 232 1.17 11.57 -7.46
CA TRP A 232 2.20 10.54 -7.64
C TRP A 232 3.40 10.99 -8.48
N SER A 233 3.23 12.00 -9.35
CA SER A 233 4.32 12.56 -10.16
C SER A 233 5.32 13.41 -9.38
N ASP A 234 4.96 13.86 -8.17
CA ASP A 234 5.83 14.65 -7.27
C ASP A 234 5.81 14.09 -5.83
N THR A 235 5.72 12.76 -5.73
CA THR A 235 5.80 12.02 -4.46
C THR A 235 7.25 11.67 -4.11
N ASP A 236 7.91 10.85 -4.93
CA ASP A 236 9.33 10.51 -4.82
C ASP A 236 9.80 9.91 -6.15
N PRO A 237 10.63 10.63 -6.93
CA PRO A 237 11.02 10.19 -8.27
C PRO A 237 11.88 8.92 -8.30
N GLN A 238 12.40 8.46 -7.15
CA GLN A 238 13.23 7.25 -7.09
C GLN A 238 12.38 5.98 -7.03
N ARG A 239 11.09 6.07 -6.71
CA ARG A 239 10.22 4.91 -6.50
C ARG A 239 8.89 4.98 -7.24
N THR A 240 8.63 6.04 -8.00
CA THR A 240 7.38 6.22 -8.76
C THR A 240 7.62 6.26 -10.27
N GLY A 241 6.53 6.24 -11.05
CA GLY A 241 6.52 6.53 -12.48
C GLY A 241 6.46 5.29 -13.39
N MET A 242 6.76 5.52 -14.67
CA MET A 242 6.45 4.61 -15.78
C MET A 242 7.52 3.55 -16.06
N LEU A 243 8.59 3.49 -15.26
CA LEU A 243 9.69 2.51 -15.35
C LEU A 243 10.13 2.17 -16.79
N PRO A 244 10.68 3.14 -17.56
CA PRO A 244 10.99 2.94 -18.98
C PRO A 244 11.88 1.73 -19.28
N PHE A 245 12.75 1.33 -18.34
CA PHE A 245 13.62 0.16 -18.46
C PHE A 245 12.85 -1.16 -18.62
N VAL A 246 11.57 -1.22 -18.26
CA VAL A 246 10.70 -2.40 -18.47
C VAL A 246 10.52 -2.70 -19.98
N PHE A 247 10.68 -1.70 -20.85
CA PHE A 247 10.59 -1.84 -22.30
C PHE A 247 11.93 -2.18 -22.97
N GLU A 248 13.03 -2.22 -22.23
CA GLU A 248 14.34 -2.63 -22.75
C GLU A 248 14.33 -4.11 -23.17
N GLN A 249 15.11 -4.44 -24.19
CA GLN A 249 15.33 -5.82 -24.59
C GLN A 249 16.02 -6.59 -23.45
N GLY A 250 15.51 -7.77 -23.11
CA GLY A 250 16.04 -8.58 -22.01
C GLY A 250 15.55 -8.17 -20.63
N PHE A 251 14.57 -7.27 -20.49
CA PHE A 251 13.90 -7.03 -19.21
C PHE A 251 13.35 -8.34 -18.62
N GLY A 252 13.62 -8.53 -17.32
CA GLY A 252 13.26 -9.70 -16.52
C GLY A 252 13.45 -9.42 -15.03
N TYR A 253 13.41 -10.47 -14.21
CA TYR A 253 13.50 -10.38 -12.75
C TYR A 253 14.80 -9.72 -12.29
N GLU A 254 15.94 -10.08 -12.89
CA GLU A 254 17.23 -9.50 -12.50
C GLU A 254 17.27 -7.98 -12.70
N ARG A 255 16.76 -7.49 -13.83
CA ARG A 255 16.73 -6.04 -14.10
C ARG A 255 15.83 -5.30 -13.11
N TYR A 256 14.74 -5.94 -12.68
CA TYR A 256 13.87 -5.40 -11.64
C TYR A 256 14.53 -5.44 -10.25
N VAL A 257 15.30 -6.49 -9.93
CA VAL A 257 16.15 -6.53 -8.73
C VAL A 257 17.14 -5.36 -8.72
N ASP A 258 17.79 -5.06 -9.84
CA ASP A 258 18.71 -3.91 -9.91
C ASP A 258 18.01 -2.58 -9.64
N TYR A 259 16.82 -2.38 -10.22
CA TYR A 259 15.99 -1.23 -9.92
C TYR A 259 15.70 -1.15 -8.41
N MET A 260 15.21 -2.24 -7.81
CA MET A 260 14.87 -2.26 -6.39
C MET A 260 16.08 -2.06 -5.47
N LEU A 261 17.26 -2.52 -5.85
CA LEU A 261 18.51 -2.25 -5.12
C LEU A 261 18.92 -0.78 -5.19
N ASP A 262 18.51 -0.05 -6.23
CA ASP A 262 18.76 1.38 -6.39
C ASP A 262 17.69 2.26 -5.72
N VAL A 263 16.48 1.72 -5.49
CA VAL A 263 15.45 2.41 -4.68
C VAL A 263 15.96 2.56 -3.23
N PRO A 264 16.00 3.77 -2.66
CA PRO A 264 16.40 3.95 -1.26
C PRO A 264 15.40 3.31 -0.30
N MET A 265 15.91 2.73 0.78
CA MET A 265 15.09 2.10 1.82
C MET A 265 14.25 3.14 2.58
N TYR A 266 13.18 2.67 3.23
CA TYR A 266 12.48 3.44 4.27
C TYR A 266 12.84 2.97 5.68
N PHE A 267 12.78 1.68 5.93
CA PHE A 267 12.94 1.13 7.26
C PHE A 267 13.52 -0.28 7.23
N VAL A 268 13.94 -0.75 8.39
CA VAL A 268 14.16 -2.17 8.69
C VAL A 268 13.28 -2.56 9.87
N PHE A 269 12.61 -3.72 9.81
CA PHE A 269 11.81 -4.20 10.92
C PHE A 269 12.59 -5.20 11.77
N ARG A 270 12.79 -4.90 13.05
CA ARG A 270 13.50 -5.76 14.02
C ARG A 270 12.81 -5.70 15.37
N ASP A 271 12.64 -6.85 16.01
CA ASP A 271 12.12 -6.97 17.39
C ASP A 271 10.85 -6.15 17.66
N GLY A 272 9.91 -6.19 16.70
CA GLY A 272 8.64 -5.46 16.80
C GLY A 272 8.73 -3.96 16.51
N LYS A 273 9.86 -3.45 16.02
CA LYS A 273 10.12 -2.02 15.80
C LYS A 273 10.54 -1.72 14.37
N TYR A 274 10.09 -0.59 13.86
CA TYR A 274 10.57 -0.01 12.61
C TYR A 274 11.78 0.90 12.90
N ILE A 275 12.94 0.51 12.38
CA ILE A 275 14.19 1.26 12.45
C ILE A 275 14.26 2.18 11.22
N ASP A 276 14.52 3.46 11.43
CA ASP A 276 14.59 4.46 10.36
C ASP A 276 15.84 4.25 9.49
N ALA A 277 15.61 3.80 8.25
CA ALA A 277 16.63 3.64 7.22
C ALA A 277 16.34 4.55 6.02
N ALA A 278 15.57 5.63 6.22
CA ALA A 278 14.97 6.39 5.14
C ALA A 278 16.00 7.18 4.32
N GLY A 279 16.19 6.76 3.06
CA GLY A 279 17.20 7.29 2.14
C GLY A 279 18.53 6.53 2.16
N GLN A 280 18.63 5.42 2.92
CA GLN A 280 19.80 4.55 2.93
C GLN A 280 19.72 3.47 1.85
N SER A 281 20.84 2.81 1.56
CA SER A 281 21.01 1.90 0.42
C SER A 281 20.86 0.44 0.82
N PHE A 282 19.99 -0.30 0.13
CA PHE A 282 19.91 -1.76 0.30
C PHE A 282 21.20 -2.45 -0.16
N ARG A 283 21.92 -1.87 -1.13
CA ARG A 283 23.23 -2.38 -1.57
C ARG A 283 24.30 -2.30 -0.47
N ASP A 284 24.23 -1.27 0.37
CA ASP A 284 25.14 -1.15 1.53
C ASP A 284 24.71 -2.13 2.63
N PHE A 285 23.40 -2.37 2.78
CA PHE A 285 22.90 -3.39 3.69
C PHE A 285 23.41 -4.80 3.34
N LEU A 286 23.41 -5.17 2.06
CA LEU A 286 23.98 -6.44 1.58
C LEU A 286 25.47 -6.64 1.94
N LYS A 287 26.19 -5.57 2.28
CA LYS A 287 27.61 -5.60 2.68
C LYS A 287 27.81 -5.48 4.19
N GLY A 288 26.74 -5.32 4.97
CA GLY A 288 26.85 -5.01 6.40
C GLY A 288 27.20 -3.55 6.68
N GLU A 289 27.03 -2.66 5.71
CA GLU A 289 27.44 -1.25 5.76
C GLU A 289 26.25 -0.30 5.96
N LEU A 290 25.05 -0.81 6.25
CA LEU A 290 23.85 0.02 6.48
C LEU A 290 24.01 0.87 7.75
N PRO A 291 24.00 2.22 7.68
CA PRO A 291 24.17 3.07 8.86
C PRO A 291 23.14 2.84 9.97
N ALA A 292 21.89 2.49 9.61
CA ALA A 292 20.82 2.20 10.57
C ALA A 292 21.07 0.90 11.37
N LEU A 293 21.82 -0.06 10.81
CA LEU A 293 22.15 -1.35 11.43
C LEU A 293 23.59 -1.78 11.07
N PRO A 294 24.61 -1.14 11.65
CA PRO A 294 26.00 -1.40 11.28
C PRO A 294 26.41 -2.86 11.55
N GLY A 295 26.99 -3.53 10.56
CA GLY A 295 27.47 -4.91 10.65
C GLY A 295 26.41 -5.99 10.44
N GLU A 296 25.13 -5.64 10.35
CA GLU A 296 24.04 -6.59 10.10
C GLU A 296 23.85 -6.83 8.60
N LEU A 297 23.52 -8.07 8.23
CA LEU A 297 23.14 -8.44 6.86
C LEU A 297 21.61 -8.54 6.73
N PRO A 298 21.03 -8.25 5.56
CA PRO A 298 19.60 -8.31 5.36
C PRO A 298 19.07 -9.75 5.46
N LEU A 299 17.90 -9.87 6.05
CA LEU A 299 17.08 -11.07 6.05
C LEU A 299 16.21 -11.10 4.79
N GLU A 300 15.76 -12.28 4.36
CA GLU A 300 14.83 -12.40 3.23
C GLU A 300 13.57 -11.54 3.42
N SER A 301 13.14 -11.37 4.66
CA SER A 301 11.97 -10.55 5.00
C SER A 301 12.21 -9.04 4.82
N ASP A 302 13.45 -8.55 4.99
CA ASP A 302 13.79 -7.15 4.70
C ASP A 302 13.67 -6.85 3.21
N TRP A 303 14.01 -7.83 2.38
CA TRP A 303 13.84 -7.71 0.95
C TRP A 303 12.35 -7.65 0.58
N ILE A 304 11.51 -8.49 1.18
CA ILE A 304 10.05 -8.42 0.97
C ILE A 304 9.49 -7.06 1.41
N ASP A 305 9.91 -6.55 2.57
CA ASP A 305 9.50 -5.23 3.04
C ASP A 305 9.95 -4.14 2.05
N HIS A 306 11.20 -4.20 1.58
CA HIS A 306 11.74 -3.22 0.64
C HIS A 306 11.01 -3.21 -0.70
N LEU A 307 10.70 -4.40 -1.26
CA LEU A 307 9.88 -4.56 -2.46
C LEU A 307 8.51 -3.88 -2.34
N SER A 308 7.94 -3.85 -1.12
CA SER A 308 6.64 -3.19 -0.86
C SER A 308 6.71 -1.67 -0.79
N THR A 309 7.90 -1.08 -0.95
CA THR A 309 8.10 0.39 -0.88
C THR A 309 8.34 1.04 -2.24
N ALA A 310 8.32 0.28 -3.34
CA ALA A 310 8.23 0.87 -4.68
C ALA A 310 6.77 1.12 -5.05
N PHE A 311 6.50 2.28 -5.66
CA PHE A 311 5.16 2.72 -6.03
C PHE A 311 5.09 3.18 -7.51
N PRO A 312 5.51 2.33 -8.48
CA PRO A 312 5.32 2.64 -9.89
C PRO A 312 3.85 2.62 -10.28
N GLU A 313 3.57 3.07 -11.50
CA GLU A 313 2.25 3.03 -12.13
C GLU A 313 1.70 1.61 -12.33
#